data_AF-A0A9D9W9U3-F1
#
_entry.id   AF-A0A9D9W9U3-F1
#
_cell.length_a   1.000
_cell.length_b   1.000
_cell.length_c   1.000
_cell.angle_alpha   90.00
_cell.angle_beta   90.00
_cell.angle_gamma   90.00
#
_symmetry.space_group_name_H-M   'P 1'
#
loop_
_entity.id
_entity.type
_entity.pdbx_description
1 polymer ?
#
loop_
_entity_poly.entity_id
_entity_poly.type
_entity_poly.pdbx_seq_one_letter_code
_entity_poly.pdbx_strand_id
1 'polypeptide(L)'
;ADVNIDMVGRRDEFHTESNDYVYLIGSNYLSTDLYNVCEEVNAKYIHTNLDYKFNDKKDKNRYYYRSDHYNFAKNGVPAVFLFNGVHADYHKETDEVEKIEFDALTKRTQLAFAIAWEIANRKDKLVVDKSDGK
;
A
#
# COMPACT_ATOMS: atom_id res chain seq x y z
N ALA A 1 5.05 -12.90 2.71
CA ALA A 1 4.11 -11.77 2.65
C ALA A 1 4.02 -11.31 1.22
N ASP A 2 2.94 -10.62 0.88
CA ASP A 2 2.73 -9.97 -0.40
C ASP A 2 2.85 -8.44 -0.24
N VAL A 3 3.53 -7.80 -1.19
CA VAL A 3 3.69 -6.35 -1.26
C VAL A 3 3.19 -5.92 -2.64
N ASN A 4 1.91 -5.56 -2.69
CA ASN A 4 1.22 -5.23 -3.94
C ASN A 4 1.31 -3.74 -4.23
N ILE A 5 1.65 -3.41 -5.46
CA ILE A 5 1.75 -2.05 -5.96
C ILE A 5 0.78 -1.94 -7.13
N ASP A 6 -0.27 -1.13 -6.97
CA ASP A 6 -1.25 -0.93 -8.04
C ASP A 6 -1.73 0.52 -7.95
N MET A 7 -1.47 1.27 -9.02
CA MET A 7 -1.49 2.73 -9.08
C MET A 7 -0.71 3.42 -7.95
N VAL A 8 0.53 3.81 -8.25
CA VAL A 8 1.39 4.60 -7.34
C VAL A 8 2.02 5.83 -8.01
N GLY A 9 1.60 6.16 -9.23
CA GLY A 9 2.21 7.22 -10.03
C GLY A 9 1.52 8.57 -9.98
N ARG A 10 0.31 8.69 -9.40
CA ARG A 10 -0.50 9.92 -9.46
C ARG A 10 -1.00 10.31 -8.07
N ARG A 11 -1.82 11.36 -7.97
CA ARG A 11 -2.53 11.72 -6.74
C ARG A 11 -4.04 11.73 -6.93
N ASP A 12 -4.77 11.58 -5.84
CA ASP A 12 -6.23 11.65 -5.81
C ASP A 12 -6.75 13.03 -5.36
N GLU A 13 -8.08 13.14 -5.32
CA GLU A 13 -8.76 14.38 -4.92
C GLU A 13 -8.70 14.68 -3.41
N PHE A 14 -8.26 13.72 -2.57
CA PHE A 14 -8.08 13.95 -1.13
C PHE A 14 -6.72 14.57 -0.80
N HIS A 15 -5.80 14.58 -1.77
CA HIS A 15 -4.42 15.02 -1.62
C HIS A 15 -4.06 16.13 -2.62
N THR A 16 -4.90 17.17 -2.71
CA THR A 16 -4.67 18.31 -3.62
C THR A 16 -3.42 19.11 -3.26
N GLU A 17 -3.14 19.21 -1.96
CA GLU A 17 -2.07 20.06 -1.42
C GLU A 17 -0.67 19.42 -1.46
N SER A 18 -0.58 18.09 -1.61
CA SER A 18 0.70 17.36 -1.60
C SER A 18 0.57 15.99 -2.27
N ASN A 19 1.60 15.57 -3.01
CA ASN A 19 1.70 14.21 -3.55
C ASN A 19 2.48 13.24 -2.63
N ASP A 20 2.99 13.73 -1.49
CA ASP A 20 3.80 12.97 -0.53
C ASP A 20 2.94 12.13 0.41
N TYR A 21 2.31 11.12 -0.15
CA TYR A 21 1.54 10.12 0.60
C TYR A 21 1.48 8.80 -0.16
N VAL A 22 1.05 7.75 0.54
CA VAL A 22 0.59 6.51 -0.07
C VAL A 22 -0.43 5.86 0.85
N TYR A 23 -1.49 5.31 0.27
CA TYR A 23 -2.41 4.49 1.03
C TYR A 23 -1.79 3.13 1.30
N LEU A 24 -1.80 2.69 2.55
CA LEU A 24 -1.49 1.32 2.93
C LEU A 24 -2.77 0.59 3.33
N ILE A 25 -3.15 -0.39 2.53
CA ILE A 25 -4.38 -1.17 2.73
C ILE A 25 -4.01 -2.62 3.04
N GLY A 26 -4.59 -3.19 4.09
CA GLY A 26 -4.38 -4.59 4.51
C GLY A 26 -3.18 -4.83 5.43
N SER A 27 -2.29 -3.86 5.63
CA SER A 27 -1.01 -4.06 6.36
C SER A 27 -1.18 -4.64 7.76
N ASN A 28 -2.29 -4.36 8.42
CA ASN A 28 -2.61 -4.83 9.77
C ASN A 28 -3.76 -5.84 9.83
N TYR A 29 -4.22 -6.40 8.70
CA TYR A 29 -5.39 -7.31 8.67
C TYR A 29 -5.03 -8.74 9.10
N LEU A 30 -3.83 -9.21 8.78
CA LEU A 30 -3.40 -10.57 9.13
C LEU A 30 -2.24 -10.61 10.11
N SER A 31 -1.37 -9.61 10.08
CA SER A 31 -0.09 -9.61 10.77
C SER A 31 0.17 -8.25 11.41
N THR A 32 0.32 -8.22 12.74
CA THR A 32 0.85 -7.03 13.43
C THR A 32 2.28 -6.72 12.98
N ASP A 33 3.10 -7.74 12.70
CA ASP A 33 4.47 -7.55 12.22
C ASP A 33 4.52 -6.80 10.89
N LEU A 34 3.64 -7.13 9.94
CA LEU A 34 3.61 -6.44 8.64
C LEU A 34 3.31 -4.95 8.78
N TYR A 35 2.38 -4.58 9.66
CA TYR A 35 2.09 -3.19 9.99
C TYR A 35 3.32 -2.49 10.56
N ASN A 36 3.95 -3.09 11.59
CA ASN A 36 5.12 -2.52 12.23
C ASN A 36 6.27 -2.32 11.23
N VAL A 37 6.48 -3.27 10.32
CA VAL A 37 7.48 -3.16 9.26
C VAL A 37 7.23 -1.95 8.38
N CYS A 38 5.98 -1.74 7.94
CA CYS A 38 5.64 -0.61 7.09
C CYS A 38 5.95 0.72 7.79
N GLU A 39 5.55 0.84 9.06
CA GLU A 39 5.81 2.03 9.89
C GLU A 39 7.32 2.25 10.12
N GLU A 40 8.05 1.21 10.50
CA GLU A 40 9.47 1.26 10.82
C GLU A 40 10.33 1.63 9.62
N VAL A 41 10.12 0.99 8.46
CA VAL A 41 10.90 1.30 7.26
C VAL A 41 10.57 2.69 6.71
N ASN A 42 9.31 3.12 6.81
CA ASN A 42 8.95 4.48 6.44
C ASN A 42 9.63 5.50 7.36
N ALA A 43 9.53 5.30 8.68
CA ALA A 43 10.14 6.19 9.68
C ALA A 43 11.67 6.23 9.59
N LYS A 44 12.31 5.16 9.11
CA LYS A 44 13.76 5.06 9.01
C LYS A 44 14.33 5.61 7.70
N TYR A 45 13.63 5.43 6.58
CA TYR A 45 14.21 5.67 5.25
C TYR A 45 13.43 6.64 4.36
N ILE A 46 12.10 6.63 4.41
CA ILE A 46 11.29 7.25 3.35
C ILE A 46 10.63 8.54 3.81
N HIS A 47 10.11 8.58 5.04
CA HIS A 47 9.44 9.73 5.63
C HIS A 47 8.32 10.27 4.71
N THR A 48 7.44 9.40 4.21
CA THR A 48 6.21 9.79 3.50
C THR A 48 5.00 9.66 4.43
N ASN A 49 3.88 10.29 4.07
CA ASN A 49 2.62 10.11 4.80
C ASN A 49 2.00 8.74 4.48
N LEU A 50 1.94 7.86 5.47
CA LEU A 50 1.22 6.59 5.36
C LEU A 50 -0.25 6.83 5.69
N ASP A 51 -1.09 6.87 4.66
CA ASP A 51 -2.52 7.12 4.82
C ASP A 51 -3.28 5.79 4.94
N TYR A 52 -4.10 5.68 5.98
CA TYR A 52 -4.89 4.49 6.28
C TYR A 52 -6.40 4.66 6.01
N LYS A 53 -6.83 5.75 5.34
CA LYS A 53 -8.24 6.06 5.02
C LYS A 53 -8.99 4.87 4.43
N PHE A 54 -8.40 4.20 3.43
CA PHE A 54 -9.02 3.06 2.76
C PHE A 54 -8.70 1.70 3.40
N ASN A 55 -7.96 1.70 4.51
CA ASN A 55 -7.71 0.51 5.31
C ASN A 55 -8.87 0.18 6.28
N ASP A 56 -9.87 1.05 6.40
CA ASP A 56 -11.07 0.78 7.19
C ASP A 56 -11.92 -0.34 6.54
N LYS A 57 -12.24 -1.39 7.29
CA LYS A 57 -13.13 -2.49 6.85
C LYS A 57 -14.54 -2.00 6.49
N LYS A 58 -14.94 -0.83 6.98
CA LYS A 58 -16.23 -0.18 6.68
C LYS A 58 -16.15 0.77 5.49
N ASP A 59 -14.99 0.91 4.83
CA ASP A 59 -14.89 1.68 3.60
C ASP A 59 -15.86 1.13 2.55
N LYS A 60 -16.70 2.02 2.01
CA LYS A 60 -17.75 1.65 1.05
C LYS A 60 -17.17 1.24 -0.30
N ASN A 61 -15.98 1.73 -0.65
CA ASN A 61 -15.32 1.40 -1.92
C ASN A 61 -14.71 0.00 -1.89
N ARG A 62 -14.43 -0.53 -0.69
CA ARG A 62 -13.93 -1.89 -0.46
C ARG A 62 -12.61 -2.14 -1.20
N TYR A 63 -11.71 -1.16 -1.24
CA TYR A 63 -10.44 -1.24 -1.99
C TYR A 63 -9.55 -2.44 -1.61
N TYR A 64 -9.60 -2.90 -0.35
CA TYR A 64 -8.93 -4.13 0.09
C TYR A 64 -9.29 -5.38 -0.74
N TYR A 65 -10.46 -5.40 -1.39
CA TYR A 65 -10.91 -6.55 -2.18
C TYR A 65 -10.72 -6.36 -3.70
N ARG A 66 -10.06 -5.27 -4.13
CA ARG A 66 -10.07 -4.81 -5.54
C ARG A 66 -8.77 -5.00 -6.31
N SER A 67 -7.72 -5.55 -5.70
CA SER A 67 -6.43 -5.81 -6.35
C SER A 67 -5.88 -7.18 -5.94
N ASP A 68 -4.75 -7.60 -6.52
CA ASP A 68 -4.28 -8.99 -6.49
C ASP A 68 -3.85 -9.50 -5.10
N HIS A 69 -3.37 -8.61 -4.23
CA HIS A 69 -3.04 -8.90 -2.83
C HIS A 69 -4.13 -9.69 -2.08
N TYR A 70 -5.42 -9.44 -2.39
CA TYR A 70 -6.52 -10.13 -1.75
C TYR A 70 -6.47 -11.65 -1.96
N ASN A 71 -6.00 -12.11 -3.11
CA ASN A 71 -5.88 -13.55 -3.39
C ASN A 71 -4.80 -14.22 -2.53
N PHE A 72 -3.80 -13.48 -2.06
CA PHE A 72 -2.83 -13.94 -1.08
C PHE A 72 -3.43 -13.89 0.34
N ALA A 73 -4.05 -12.76 0.69
CA ALA A 73 -4.62 -12.55 2.02
C ALA A 73 -5.72 -13.57 2.37
N LYS A 74 -6.64 -13.86 1.45
CA LYS A 74 -7.70 -14.87 1.67
C LYS A 74 -7.16 -16.29 1.91
N ASN A 75 -5.91 -16.54 1.52
CA ASN A 75 -5.19 -17.79 1.74
C ASN A 75 -4.20 -17.71 2.93
N GLY A 76 -4.35 -16.70 3.80
CA GLY A 76 -3.57 -16.57 5.03
C GLY A 76 -2.15 -16.03 4.83
N VAL A 77 -1.84 -15.42 3.68
CA VAL A 77 -0.55 -14.75 3.46
C VAL A 77 -0.70 -13.27 3.82
N PRO A 78 0.05 -12.71 4.80
CA PRO A 78 0.02 -11.28 5.09
C PRO A 78 0.32 -10.46 3.84
N ALA A 79 -0.52 -9.47 3.55
CA ALA A 79 -0.44 -8.67 2.34
C ALA A 79 -0.64 -7.19 2.63
N VAL A 80 0.14 -6.33 1.98
CA VAL A 80 -0.02 -4.88 2.01
C VAL A 80 -0.16 -4.35 0.59
N PHE A 81 -1.17 -3.52 0.39
CA PHE A 81 -1.46 -2.86 -0.88
C PHE A 81 -1.11 -1.38 -0.79
N LEU A 82 -0.12 -0.98 -1.60
CA LEU A 82 0.28 0.41 -1.82
C LEU A 82 -0.54 0.99 -2.97
N PHE A 83 -1.28 2.05 -2.67
CA PHE A 83 -2.24 2.66 -3.57
C PHE A 83 -2.16 4.19 -3.50
N ASN A 84 -2.34 4.89 -4.61
CA ASN A 84 -2.41 6.36 -4.62
C ASN A 84 -3.84 6.92 -4.65
N GLY A 85 -4.89 6.10 -4.62
CA GLY A 85 -6.26 6.59 -4.85
C GLY A 85 -6.64 6.58 -6.34
N VAL A 86 -7.91 6.87 -6.65
CA VAL A 86 -8.38 6.98 -8.03
C VAL A 86 -8.26 8.41 -8.55
N HIS A 87 -8.17 8.56 -9.87
CA HIS A 87 -8.11 9.86 -10.55
C HIS A 87 -9.12 9.94 -11.70
N ALA A 88 -9.34 11.14 -12.22
CA ALA A 88 -10.34 11.43 -13.26
C ALA A 88 -10.16 10.61 -14.56
N ASP A 89 -8.93 10.17 -14.83
CA ASP A 89 -8.57 9.36 -16.00
C ASP A 89 -8.62 7.83 -15.77
N TYR A 90 -9.00 7.37 -14.57
CA TYR A 90 -9.01 5.94 -14.25
C TYR A 90 -9.89 5.14 -15.23
N HIS A 91 -9.33 4.08 -15.82
CA HIS A 91 -9.95 3.26 -16.88
C HIS A 91 -10.33 4.03 -18.15
N LYS A 92 -9.61 5.10 -18.49
CA LYS A 92 -9.82 5.88 -19.72
C LYS A 92 -8.55 5.92 -20.57
N GLU A 93 -8.73 6.16 -21.86
CA GLU A 93 -7.63 6.38 -22.81
C GLU A 93 -6.75 7.58 -22.46
N THR A 94 -7.26 8.50 -21.66
CA THR A 94 -6.54 9.68 -21.19
C THR A 94 -5.60 9.40 -20.01
N ASP A 95 -5.43 8.15 -19.57
CA ASP A 95 -4.45 7.80 -18.54
C ASP A 95 -3.04 7.68 -19.14
N GLU A 96 -2.39 8.83 -19.28
CA GLU A 96 -1.13 9.00 -20.02
C GLU A 96 0.07 9.26 -19.09
N VAL A 97 1.27 8.94 -19.57
CA VAL A 97 2.53 9.00 -18.82
C VAL A 97 2.88 10.42 -18.35
N GLU A 98 2.48 11.44 -19.12
CA GLU A 98 2.70 12.85 -18.83
C GLU A 98 2.02 13.30 -17.53
N LYS A 99 1.05 12.52 -17.04
CA LYS A 99 0.30 12.79 -15.81
C LYS A 99 0.89 12.07 -14.59
N ILE A 100 1.97 11.30 -14.78
CA ILE A 100 2.70 10.63 -13.70
C ILE A 100 3.58 11.64 -12.96
N GLU A 101 3.50 11.58 -11.64
CA GLU A 101 4.32 12.34 -10.69
C GLU A 101 5.52 11.48 -10.30
N PHE A 102 6.61 11.59 -11.08
CA PHE A 102 7.75 10.68 -10.96
C PHE A 102 8.50 10.78 -9.63
N ASP A 103 8.48 11.94 -8.98
CA ASP A 103 9.00 12.13 -7.62
C ASP A 103 8.21 11.30 -6.60
N ALA A 104 6.88 11.37 -6.62
CA ALA A 104 6.01 10.56 -5.77
C ALA A 104 6.13 9.07 -6.09
N LEU A 105 6.10 8.70 -7.38
CA LEU A 105 6.31 7.32 -7.85
C LEU A 105 7.62 6.74 -7.32
N THR A 106 8.71 7.51 -7.39
CA THR A 106 10.03 7.09 -6.91
C THR A 106 9.99 6.85 -5.40
N LYS A 107 9.43 7.78 -4.63
CA LYS A 107 9.36 7.66 -3.16
C LYS A 107 8.51 6.46 -2.73
N ARG A 108 7.38 6.22 -3.40
CA ARG A 108 6.47 5.09 -3.13
C ARG A 108 7.08 3.73 -3.50
N THR A 109 7.80 3.66 -4.62
CA THR A 109 8.49 2.43 -5.03
C THR A 109 9.69 2.13 -4.13
N GLN A 110 10.41 3.15 -3.65
CA GLN A 110 11.43 2.99 -2.61
C GLN A 110 10.84 2.46 -1.30
N LEU A 111 9.65 2.91 -0.88
CA LEU A 111 8.95 2.34 0.27
C LEU A 111 8.61 0.87 0.05
N ALA A 112 8.02 0.52 -1.09
CA ALA A 112 7.69 -0.86 -1.42
C ALA A 112 8.94 -1.77 -1.37
N PHE A 113 10.05 -1.29 -1.94
CA PHE A 113 11.34 -1.96 -1.87
C PHE A 113 11.82 -2.13 -0.43
N ALA A 114 11.78 -1.08 0.39
CA ALA A 114 12.24 -1.13 1.78
C ALA A 114 11.41 -2.12 2.62
N ILE A 115 10.09 -2.16 2.42
CA ILE A 115 9.20 -3.16 3.04
C ILE A 115 9.61 -4.57 2.64
N ALA A 116 9.72 -4.83 1.34
CA ALA A 116 10.11 -6.15 0.83
C ALA A 116 11.51 -6.57 1.31
N TRP A 117 12.46 -5.63 1.35
CA TRP A 117 13.81 -5.84 1.83
C TRP A 117 13.85 -6.22 3.31
N GLU A 118 13.12 -5.50 4.16
CA GLU A 118 13.03 -5.80 5.59
C GLU A 118 12.37 -7.17 5.82
N ILE A 119 11.33 -7.51 5.04
CA ILE A 119 10.68 -8.83 5.11
C ILE A 119 11.60 -9.97 4.65
N ALA A 120 12.45 -9.74 3.65
CA ALA A 120 13.37 -10.76 3.16
C ALA A 120 14.55 -11.03 4.11
N ASN A 121 14.95 -10.03 4.92
CA ASN A 121 16.16 -10.11 5.74
C ASN A 121 15.91 -10.28 7.25
N ARG A 122 14.66 -10.28 7.71
CA ARG A 122 14.32 -10.61 9.10
C ARG A 122 14.64 -12.06 9.46
N LYS A 123 15.01 -12.29 10.72
CA LYS A 123 15.31 -13.62 11.26
C LYS A 123 14.09 -14.54 11.26
N ASP A 124 12.97 -14.02 11.73
CA ASP A 124 11.72 -14.76 11.89
C ASP A 124 10.72 -14.34 10.80
N LYS A 125 9.85 -15.25 10.37
CA LYS A 125 8.78 -14.93 9.40
C LYS A 125 7.72 -14.06 10.06
N LEU A 126 7.01 -13.26 9.25
CA LEU A 126 5.84 -12.52 9.73
C LEU A 126 4.80 -13.49 10.30
N VAL A 127 4.30 -13.20 11.49
CA VAL A 127 3.30 -14.02 12.15
C VAL A 127 1.90 -13.60 11.68
N VAL A 128 1.04 -14.58 11.40
CA VAL A 128 -0.40 -14.37 11.22
C VAL A 128 -1.04 -14.47 12.61
N ASP A 129 -1.25 -13.33 13.24
CA ASP A 129 -1.75 -13.21 14.62
C ASP A 129 -3.18 -12.65 14.69
N LYS A 130 -3.79 -12.38 13.54
CA LYS A 130 -5.17 -11.88 13.43
C LYS A 130 -6.02 -12.80 12.58
N SER A 131 -7.27 -12.98 12.99
CA SER A 131 -8.28 -13.74 12.23
C SER A 131 -9.05 -12.89 11.21
N ASP A 132 -8.59 -11.67 10.96
CA ASP A 132 -9.31 -10.59 10.31
C ASP A 132 -9.22 -10.61 8.77
N GLY A 133 -8.45 -11.52 8.19
CA GLY A 133 -8.31 -11.68 6.72
C GLY A 133 -9.29 -12.66 6.08
N LYS A 134 -10.30 -13.13 6.81
CA LYS A 134 -11.45 -13.88 6.29
C LYS A 134 -12.68 -13.00 6.17
#